data_AF-A0A261AW06-F1
#
_entry.id   AF-A0A261AW06-F1
#
_cell.length_a   1.000
_cell.length_b   1.000
_cell.length_c   1.000
_cell.angle_alpha   90.00
_cell.angle_beta   90.00
_cell.angle_gamma   90.00
#
_symmetry.space_group_name_H-M   'P 1'
#
loop_
_entity.id
_entity.type
_entity.pdbx_description
1 polymer ?
#
loop_
_entity_poly.entity_id
_entity_poly.type
_entity_poly.pdbx_seq_one_letter_code
_entity_poly.pdbx_strand_id
1 'polypeptide(L)'
;MNNLFQSKHGWLLVILCSEHSLCLLFEFINVYFALSGVQITRRSCLLYLSPYIFISFLQSTTFIALAIDVLLSFTVVSRYQKWQTTGYCKKRSSNSKMAEKIMRSLTILVMVFCFSWVTCMGMVFLVDYFTENPIIIMLVRSYAVIFAAISYSQTFYVYYIRSEMYRKEFKKQMCCETADAANGASVIRIVSRSTNI
;
A
#
# COMPACT_ATOMS: atom_id res chain seq x y z
N MET A 1 -18.15 -15.70 -13.32
CA MET A 1 -16.80 -15.15 -13.60
C MET A 1 -16.55 -13.80 -12.89
N ASN A 2 -17.16 -13.54 -11.73
CA ASN A 2 -17.06 -12.25 -11.01
C ASN A 2 -16.04 -12.26 -9.85
N ASN A 3 -15.67 -13.43 -9.35
CA ASN A 3 -14.75 -13.57 -8.21
C ASN A 3 -13.27 -13.42 -8.60
N LEU A 4 -12.91 -13.61 -9.87
CA LEU A 4 -11.50 -13.61 -10.29
C LEU A 4 -10.91 -12.20 -10.32
N PHE A 5 -11.65 -11.21 -10.82
CA PHE A 5 -11.18 -9.81 -10.85
C PHE A 5 -11.13 -9.20 -9.45
N GLN A 6 -12.13 -9.41 -8.59
CA GLN A 6 -12.09 -8.95 -7.19
C GLN A 6 -11.00 -9.64 -6.38
N SER A 7 -10.75 -10.94 -6.61
CA SER A 7 -9.67 -11.67 -5.95
C SER A 7 -8.31 -11.11 -6.36
N LYS A 8 -8.01 -10.96 -7.66
CA LYS A 8 -6.71 -10.47 -8.14
C LYS A 8 -6.34 -9.08 -7.60
N HIS A 9 -7.29 -8.14 -7.60
CA HIS A 9 -7.07 -6.81 -7.03
C HIS A 9 -6.91 -6.86 -5.50
N GLY A 10 -7.64 -7.75 -4.83
CA GLY A 10 -7.47 -8.00 -3.39
C GLY A 10 -6.08 -8.51 -3.05
N TRP A 11 -5.51 -9.43 -3.83
CA TRP A 11 -4.15 -9.94 -3.63
C TRP A 11 -3.08 -8.85 -3.77
N LEU A 12 -3.19 -7.99 -4.78
CA LEU A 12 -2.29 -6.83 -4.96
C LEU A 12 -2.32 -5.90 -3.74
N LEU A 13 -3.51 -5.66 -3.17
CA LEU A 13 -3.67 -4.84 -1.97
C LEU A 13 -3.06 -5.48 -0.73
N VAL A 14 -3.24 -6.78 -0.57
CA VAL A 14 -2.67 -7.53 0.56
C VAL A 14 -1.14 -7.50 0.49
N ILE A 15 -0.56 -7.74 -0.69
CA ILE A 15 0.88 -7.66 -0.92
C ILE A 15 1.38 -6.25 -0.55
N LEU A 16 0.75 -5.21 -1.10
CA LEU A 16 1.11 -3.82 -0.83
C LEU A 16 1.05 -3.47 0.68
N CYS A 17 -0.01 -3.88 1.38
CA CYS A 17 -0.14 -3.63 2.82
C CYS A 17 0.87 -4.41 3.65
N SER A 18 1.19 -5.64 3.26
CA SER A 18 2.20 -6.47 3.93
C SER A 18 3.60 -5.87 3.80
N GLU A 19 3.94 -5.35 2.62
CA GLU A 19 5.20 -4.66 2.36
C GLU A 19 5.30 -3.37 3.17
N HIS A 20 4.26 -2.54 3.16
CA HIS A 20 4.23 -1.30 3.95
C HIS A 20 4.40 -1.57 5.45
N SER A 21 3.78 -2.64 5.97
CA SER A 21 3.90 -3.04 7.39
C SER A 21 5.31 -3.49 7.73
N LEU A 22 5.95 -4.27 6.86
CA LEU A 22 7.33 -4.70 7.04
C LEU A 22 8.29 -3.52 7.00
N CYS A 23 8.14 -2.61 6.03
CA CYS A 23 8.98 -1.40 5.95
C CYS A 23 8.87 -0.55 7.21
N LEU A 24 7.65 -0.31 7.71
CA LEU A 24 7.43 0.42 8.97
C LEU A 24 8.10 -0.25 10.17
N LEU A 25 8.02 -1.57 10.26
CA LEU A 25 8.63 -2.34 11.35
C LEU A 25 10.16 -2.21 11.34
N PHE A 26 10.79 -2.33 10.17
CA PHE A 26 12.25 -2.16 10.05
C PHE A 26 12.71 -0.71 10.28
N GLU A 27 11.94 0.28 9.81
CA GLU A 27 12.21 1.69 10.12
C GLU A 27 12.13 1.96 11.63
N PHE A 28 11.15 1.38 12.32
CA PHE A 28 11.04 1.52 13.78
C PHE A 28 12.24 0.91 14.51
N ILE A 29 12.73 -0.26 14.06
CA ILE A 29 13.95 -0.88 14.58
C ILE A 29 15.17 0.03 14.34
N ASN A 30 15.29 0.64 13.15
CA ASN A 30 16.37 1.57 12.83
C ASN A 30 16.34 2.82 13.73
N VAL A 31 15.17 3.40 13.96
CA VAL A 31 15.00 4.55 14.87
C VAL A 31 15.33 4.16 16.32
N TYR A 32 14.89 2.99 16.77
CA TYR A 32 15.21 2.49 18.11
C TYR A 32 16.72 2.39 18.34
N PHE A 33 17.47 1.86 17.37
CA PHE A 33 18.93 1.79 17.45
C PHE A 33 19.59 3.17 17.38
N ALA A 34 19.06 4.08 16.55
CA ALA A 34 19.55 5.45 16.47
C ALA A 34 19.36 6.21 17.80
N LEU A 35 18.23 6.03 18.49
CA LEU A 35 17.94 6.67 19.78
C LEU A 35 18.72 6.03 20.94
N SER A 36 18.93 4.71 20.92
CA SER A 36 19.63 4.00 21.99
C SER A 36 21.14 4.25 21.99
N GLY A 37 21.69 4.83 20.91
CA GLY A 37 23.12 5.17 20.82
C GLY A 37 24.06 3.95 20.89
N VAL A 38 23.52 2.74 20.75
CA VAL A 38 24.30 1.49 20.88
C VAL A 38 25.19 1.35 19.64
N GLN A 39 26.49 1.28 19.86
CA GLN A 39 27.49 1.02 18.83
C GLN A 39 27.35 -0.42 18.32
N ILE A 40 26.62 -0.62 17.22
CA ILE A 40 26.44 -1.94 16.61
C ILE A 40 27.66 -2.30 15.76
N THR A 41 28.21 -3.49 16.00
CA THR A 41 29.28 -4.07 15.17
C THR A 41 28.84 -4.19 13.71
N ARG A 42 29.72 -3.79 12.79
CA ARG A 42 29.46 -3.73 11.33
C ARG A 42 28.83 -5.00 10.73
N ARG A 43 29.22 -6.20 11.22
CA ARG A 43 28.63 -7.49 10.79
C ARG A 43 27.15 -7.63 11.18
N SER A 44 26.80 -7.26 12.41
CA SER A 44 25.42 -7.30 12.89
C SER A 44 24.58 -6.25 12.19
N CYS A 45 25.12 -5.05 11.97
CA CYS A 45 24.46 -3.99 11.19
C CYS A 45 24.14 -4.47 9.76
N LEU A 46 25.10 -5.10 9.07
CA LEU A 46 24.87 -5.67 7.74
C LEU A 46 23.78 -6.75 7.73
N LEU A 47 23.73 -7.62 8.74
CA LEU A 47 22.68 -8.64 8.85
C LEU A 47 21.29 -8.06 9.11
N TYR A 48 21.19 -6.99 9.91
CA TYR A 48 19.94 -6.28 10.14
C TYR A 48 19.49 -5.43 8.94
N LEU A 49 20.44 -4.84 8.23
CA LEU A 49 20.15 -3.96 7.09
C LEU A 49 19.85 -4.74 5.81
N SER A 50 20.39 -5.95 5.66
CA SER A 50 20.15 -6.84 4.51
C SER A 50 18.66 -7.10 4.21
N PRO A 51 17.82 -7.56 5.18
CA PRO A 51 16.39 -7.76 4.93
C PRO A 51 15.67 -6.45 4.60
N TYR A 52 16.04 -5.35 5.23
CA TYR A 52 15.46 -4.03 4.94
C TYR A 52 15.74 -3.58 3.49
N ILE A 53 16.98 -3.73 3.02
CA ILE A 53 17.35 -3.40 1.64
C ILE A 53 16.58 -4.30 0.67
N PHE A 54 16.52 -5.60 0.92
CA PHE A 54 15.79 -6.54 0.06
C PHE A 54 14.30 -6.18 -0.06
N ILE A 55 13.64 -5.88 1.07
CA ILE A 55 12.25 -5.46 1.09
C ILE A 55 12.06 -4.12 0.36
N SER A 56 13.00 -3.18 0.50
CA SER A 56 12.97 -1.89 -0.23
C SER A 56 13.07 -2.08 -1.75
N PHE A 57 13.84 -3.06 -2.22
CA PHE A 57 13.89 -3.45 -3.64
C PHE A 57 12.57 -4.06 -4.12
N LEU A 58 11.98 -4.95 -3.32
CA LEU A 58 10.67 -5.53 -3.62
C LEU A 58 9.59 -4.44 -3.70
N GLN A 59 9.59 -3.51 -2.74
CA GLN A 59 8.68 -2.38 -2.69
C GLN A 59 8.80 -1.50 -3.95
N SER A 60 10.02 -1.21 -4.42
CA SER A 60 10.22 -0.46 -5.66
C SER A 60 9.64 -1.19 -6.88
N THR A 61 9.76 -2.51 -6.89
CA THR A 61 9.22 -3.37 -7.96
C THR A 61 7.69 -3.38 -7.95
N THR A 62 7.07 -3.45 -6.77
CA THR A 62 5.61 -3.40 -6.66
C THR A 62 5.05 -2.03 -7.04
N PHE A 63 5.76 -0.93 -6.76
CA PHE A 63 5.38 0.39 -7.26
C PHE A 63 5.40 0.50 -8.79
N ILE A 64 6.44 -0.04 -9.44
CA ILE A 64 6.50 -0.06 -10.91
C ILE A 64 5.37 -0.93 -11.48
N ALA A 65 5.12 -2.10 -10.90
CA ALA A 65 4.04 -2.98 -11.32
C ALA A 65 2.66 -2.30 -11.17
N LEU A 66 2.43 -1.60 -10.05
CA LEU A 66 1.21 -0.81 -9.83
C LEU A 66 1.09 0.37 -10.79
N ALA A 67 2.19 1.06 -11.09
CA ALA A 67 2.20 2.15 -12.06
C ALA A 67 1.82 1.64 -13.46
N ILE A 68 2.38 0.50 -13.89
CA ILE A 68 2.03 -0.13 -15.16
C ILE A 68 0.56 -0.57 -15.17
N ASP A 69 0.09 -1.24 -14.12
CA ASP A 69 -1.31 -1.68 -14.00
C ASP A 69 -2.29 -0.49 -14.08
N VAL A 70 -1.95 0.62 -13.44
CA VAL A 70 -2.71 1.87 -13.50
C VAL A 70 -2.67 2.50 -14.90
N LEU A 71 -1.51 2.55 -15.56
CA LEU A 71 -1.38 3.10 -16.92
C LEU A 71 -2.16 2.27 -17.94
N LEU A 72 -2.10 0.95 -17.84
CA LEU A 72 -2.89 0.02 -18.64
C LEU A 72 -4.39 0.20 -18.36
N SER A 73 -4.77 0.31 -17.09
CA SER A 73 -6.16 0.57 -16.71
C SER A 73 -6.66 1.91 -17.28
N PHE A 74 -5.87 2.97 -17.19
CA PHE A 74 -6.23 4.30 -17.71
C PHE A 74 -6.36 4.30 -19.23
N THR A 75 -5.42 3.67 -19.94
CA THR A 75 -5.48 3.55 -21.40
C THR A 75 -6.67 2.73 -21.87
N VAL A 76 -6.97 1.60 -21.21
CA VAL A 76 -8.13 0.76 -21.50
C VAL A 76 -9.44 1.50 -21.23
N VAL A 77 -9.58 2.19 -20.09
CA VAL A 77 -10.78 2.98 -19.76
C VAL A 77 -10.97 4.12 -20.75
N SER A 78 -9.90 4.83 -21.11
CA SER A 78 -9.94 5.92 -22.09
C SER A 78 -10.33 5.41 -23.48
N ARG A 79 -9.77 4.28 -23.92
CA ARG A 79 -10.14 3.63 -25.18
C ARG A 79 -11.59 3.15 -25.14
N TYR A 80 -12.04 2.58 -24.02
CA TYR A 80 -13.41 2.10 -23.83
C TYR A 80 -14.44 3.23 -23.85
N GLN A 81 -14.19 4.35 -23.17
CA GLN A 81 -15.04 5.54 -23.25
C GLN A 81 -15.11 6.09 -24.67
N LYS A 82 -13.96 6.17 -25.36
CA LYS A 82 -13.90 6.64 -26.76
C LYS A 82 -14.70 5.71 -27.68
N TRP A 83 -14.58 4.40 -27.51
CA TRP A 83 -15.34 3.39 -28.26
C TRP A 83 -16.84 3.43 -28.00
N GLN A 84 -17.28 3.65 -26.76
CA GLN A 84 -18.71 3.81 -26.43
C GLN A 84 -19.35 5.06 -27.04
N THR A 85 -18.55 6.10 -27.30
CA THR A 85 -19.04 7.35 -27.89
C THR A 85 -19.25 7.21 -29.40
N THR A 86 -18.53 6.29 -30.06
CA THR A 86 -18.56 6.09 -31.52
C THR A 86 -19.56 5.03 -31.99
N GLY A 87 -20.10 4.16 -31.12
CA GLY A 87 -21.01 3.10 -31.56
C GLY A 87 -21.96 2.60 -30.46
N TYR A 88 -23.22 3.04 -30.52
CA TYR A 88 -24.38 2.55 -29.75
C TYR A 88 -24.31 2.63 -28.20
N CYS A 89 -25.32 3.29 -27.64
CA CYS A 89 -25.56 3.44 -26.20
C CYS A 89 -25.95 2.09 -25.54
N LYS A 90 -24.98 1.19 -25.32
CA LYS A 90 -25.19 -0.06 -24.59
C LYS A 90 -25.14 0.21 -23.08
N LYS A 91 -26.23 -0.10 -22.38
CA LYS A 91 -26.42 0.10 -20.93
C LYS A 91 -25.22 -0.47 -20.16
N ARG A 92 -24.38 0.42 -19.61
CA ARG A 92 -23.15 0.08 -18.86
C ARG A 92 -23.50 -0.82 -17.67
N SER A 93 -22.99 -2.06 -17.68
CA SER A 93 -23.23 -3.06 -16.63
C SER A 93 -22.76 -2.57 -15.26
N SER A 94 -23.53 -2.84 -14.21
CA SER A 94 -23.21 -2.46 -12.82
C SER A 94 -21.80 -2.95 -12.41
N ASN A 95 -21.38 -4.12 -12.88
CA ASN A 95 -20.05 -4.68 -12.62
C ASN A 95 -18.91 -3.83 -13.21
N SER A 96 -19.07 -3.25 -14.40
CA SER A 96 -18.00 -2.44 -15.01
C SER A 96 -17.87 -1.08 -14.31
N LYS A 97 -18.97 -0.50 -13.83
CA LYS A 97 -18.95 0.70 -12.98
C LYS A 97 -18.25 0.43 -11.64
N MET A 98 -18.44 -0.77 -11.08
CA MET A 98 -17.80 -1.16 -9.83
C MET A 98 -16.29 -1.33 -9.98
N ALA A 99 -15.85 -2.02 -11.03
CA ALA A 99 -14.44 -2.21 -11.34
C ALA A 99 -13.74 -0.86 -11.61
N GLU A 100 -14.38 0.04 -12.36
CA GLU A 100 -13.85 1.39 -12.63
C GLU A 100 -13.68 2.24 -11.36
N LYS A 101 -14.66 2.20 -10.44
CA LYS A 101 -14.53 2.90 -9.14
C LYS A 101 -13.34 2.38 -8.34
N ILE A 102 -13.14 1.06 -8.33
CA ILE A 102 -12.03 0.40 -7.64
C ILE A 102 -10.70 0.80 -8.28
N MET A 103 -10.57 0.68 -9.61
CA MET A 103 -9.34 1.05 -10.32
C MET A 103 -9.02 2.54 -10.17
N ARG A 104 -10.02 3.43 -10.26
CA ARG A 104 -9.82 4.87 -10.07
C ARG A 104 -9.37 5.22 -8.65
N SER A 105 -9.83 4.47 -7.65
CA SER A 105 -9.34 4.60 -6.27
C SER A 105 -7.88 4.19 -6.13
N LEU A 106 -7.50 3.06 -6.73
CA LEU A 106 -6.12 2.57 -6.75
C LEU A 106 -5.19 3.58 -7.42
N THR A 107 -5.60 4.13 -8.57
CA THR A 107 -4.85 5.19 -9.27
C THR A 107 -4.62 6.42 -8.40
N ILE A 108 -5.66 6.90 -7.71
CA ILE A 108 -5.54 8.09 -6.84
C ILE A 108 -4.59 7.81 -5.67
N LEU A 109 -4.64 6.60 -5.12
CA LEU A 109 -3.73 6.18 -4.05
C LEU A 109 -2.26 6.14 -4.51
N VAL A 110 -1.99 5.53 -5.66
CA VAL A 110 -0.64 5.49 -6.24
C VAL A 110 -0.14 6.90 -6.54
N MET A 111 -0.97 7.77 -7.11
CA MET A 111 -0.58 9.17 -7.37
C MET A 111 -0.25 9.94 -6.09
N VAL A 112 -1.07 9.81 -5.03
CA VAL A 112 -0.81 10.46 -3.73
C VAL A 112 0.49 9.94 -3.14
N PHE A 113 0.71 8.62 -3.18
CA PHE A 113 1.96 8.03 -2.69
C PHE A 113 3.19 8.53 -3.46
N CYS A 114 3.15 8.50 -4.80
CA CYS A 114 4.24 9.00 -5.63
C CYS A 114 4.53 10.47 -5.36
N PHE A 115 3.49 11.31 -5.22
CA PHE A 115 3.67 12.72 -4.93
C PHE A 115 4.31 12.95 -3.55
N SER A 116 3.86 12.23 -2.52
CA SER A 116 4.45 12.27 -1.19
C SER A 116 5.91 11.80 -1.20
N TRP A 117 6.22 10.73 -1.94
CA TRP A 117 7.58 10.20 -2.06
C TRP A 117 8.52 11.15 -2.80
N VAL A 118 8.08 11.72 -3.93
CA VAL A 118 8.86 12.71 -4.70
C VAL A 118 9.10 13.96 -3.85
N THR A 119 8.10 14.42 -3.10
CA THR A 119 8.26 15.57 -2.20
C THR A 119 9.27 15.26 -1.11
N CYS A 120 9.17 14.08 -0.48
CA CYS A 120 10.12 13.65 0.56
C CYS A 120 11.55 13.57 0.04
N MET A 121 11.78 12.83 -1.06
CA MET A 121 13.11 12.69 -1.65
C MET A 121 13.64 14.03 -2.18
N GLY A 122 12.79 14.83 -2.82
CA GLY A 122 13.15 16.17 -3.30
C GLY A 122 13.62 17.08 -2.18
N MET A 123 12.97 17.04 -1.01
CA MET A 123 13.40 17.80 0.16
C MET A 123 14.76 17.33 0.70
N VAL A 124 15.01 16.01 0.75
CA VAL A 124 16.31 15.47 1.18
C VAL A 124 17.42 15.89 0.23
N PHE A 125 17.22 15.73 -1.10
CA PHE A 125 18.21 16.12 -2.11
C PHE A 125 18.49 17.63 -2.10
N LEU A 126 17.47 18.46 -1.90
CA LEU A 126 17.63 19.91 -1.84
C LEU A 126 18.46 20.31 -0.61
N VAL A 127 18.23 19.68 0.54
CA VAL A 127 19.04 19.92 1.75
C VAL A 127 20.48 19.45 1.55
N ASP A 128 20.69 18.27 0.98
CA ASP A 128 22.04 17.74 0.69
C ASP A 128 22.79 18.64 -0.30
N TYR A 129 22.09 19.28 -1.25
CA TYR A 129 22.69 20.22 -2.20
C TYR A 129 23.07 21.57 -1.58
N PHE A 130 22.21 22.12 -0.70
CA PHE A 130 22.43 23.43 -0.09
C PHE A 130 23.29 23.39 1.18
N THR A 131 23.41 22.23 1.83
CA THR A 131 23.97 22.13 3.18
C THR A 131 25.01 21.02 3.28
N GLU A 132 26.28 21.38 3.45
CA GLU A 132 27.37 20.42 3.73
C GLU A 132 27.45 20.02 5.22
N ASN A 133 26.63 20.65 6.09
CA ASN A 133 26.66 20.37 7.53
C ASN A 133 26.10 18.96 7.83
N PRO A 134 26.92 18.05 8.39
CA PRO A 134 26.51 16.65 8.59
C PRO A 134 25.34 16.49 9.57
N ILE A 135 25.20 17.42 10.53
CA ILE A 135 24.12 17.41 11.54
C ILE A 135 22.75 17.65 10.88
N ILE A 136 22.68 18.59 9.94
CA ILE A 136 21.42 18.94 9.27
C ILE A 136 20.97 17.79 8.37
N ILE A 137 21.92 17.16 7.67
CA ILE A 137 21.67 15.97 6.84
C ILE A 137 21.10 14.81 7.69
N MET A 138 21.71 14.54 8.85
CA MET A 138 21.21 13.48 9.76
C MET A 138 19.81 13.78 10.30
N LEU A 139 19.54 15.04 10.69
CA LEU A 139 18.21 15.45 11.16
C LEU A 139 17.16 15.29 10.05
N VAL A 140 17.44 15.79 8.85
CA VAL A 140 16.49 15.72 7.73
C VAL A 140 16.19 14.28 7.33
N ARG A 141 17.19 13.39 7.33
CA ARG A 141 16.93 11.95 7.13
C ARG A 141 16.06 11.34 8.22
N SER A 142 16.24 11.73 9.49
CA SER A 142 15.41 11.25 10.59
C SER A 142 13.95 11.75 10.47
N TYR A 143 13.74 13.02 10.09
CA TYR A 143 12.40 13.56 9.86
C TYR A 143 11.72 13.01 8.60
N ALA A 144 12.49 12.68 7.56
CA ALA A 144 11.97 12.08 6.34
C ALA A 144 11.28 10.73 6.60
N VAL A 145 11.79 9.94 7.56
CA VAL A 145 11.18 8.66 7.98
C VAL A 145 9.79 8.89 8.57
N ILE A 146 9.59 9.94 9.36
CA ILE A 146 8.27 10.29 9.92
C ILE A 146 7.30 10.63 8.79
N PHE A 147 7.75 11.38 7.79
CA PHE A 147 6.94 11.74 6.63
C PHE A 147 6.59 10.52 5.76
N ALA A 148 7.53 9.60 5.59
CA ALA A 148 7.30 8.31 4.94
C ALA A 148 6.27 7.47 5.71
N ALA A 149 6.37 7.41 7.04
CA ALA A 149 5.44 6.70 7.90
C ALA A 149 4.00 7.23 7.78
N ILE A 150 3.84 8.56 7.74
CA ILE A 150 2.54 9.19 7.49
C ILE A 150 2.00 8.77 6.11
N SER A 151 2.85 8.77 5.09
CA SER A 151 2.47 8.36 3.72
C SER A 151 1.99 6.90 3.65
N TYR A 152 2.62 5.99 4.41
CA TYR A 152 2.17 4.59 4.54
C TYR A 152 0.85 4.44 5.29
N SER A 153 0.57 5.30 6.28
CA SER A 153 -0.71 5.27 6.98
C SER A 153 -1.86 5.79 6.13
N GLN A 154 -1.61 6.77 5.26
CA GLN A 154 -2.62 7.39 4.38
C GLN A 154 -3.22 6.38 3.40
N THR A 155 -2.44 5.41 2.93
CA THR A 155 -2.93 4.38 2.02
C THR A 155 -4.14 3.63 2.60
N PHE A 156 -4.15 3.33 3.90
CA PHE A 156 -5.28 2.68 4.56
C PHE A 156 -6.56 3.55 4.56
N TYR A 157 -6.43 4.83 4.96
CA TYR A 157 -7.56 5.75 5.06
C TYR A 157 -8.18 6.05 3.68
N VAL A 158 -7.34 6.23 2.66
CA VAL A 158 -7.81 6.47 1.29
C VAL A 158 -8.57 5.24 0.76
N TYR A 159 -8.10 4.01 1.05
CA TYR A 159 -8.83 2.79 0.70
C TYR A 159 -10.19 2.70 1.41
N TYR A 160 -10.23 2.99 2.70
CA TYR A 160 -11.46 2.95 3.49
C TYR A 160 -12.52 3.95 3.00
N ILE A 161 -12.11 5.17 2.66
CA ILE A 161 -13.03 6.23 2.23
C ILE A 161 -13.51 6.04 0.78
N ARG A 162 -12.78 5.31 -0.06
CA ARG A 162 -13.14 5.15 -1.48
C ARG A 162 -13.77 3.81 -1.85
N SER A 163 -13.41 2.72 -1.17
CA SER A 163 -13.93 1.40 -1.52
C SER A 163 -15.17 1.03 -0.70
N GLU A 164 -16.33 1.15 -1.33
CA GLU A 164 -17.61 0.65 -0.80
C GLU A 164 -17.56 -0.86 -0.46
N MET A 165 -16.82 -1.66 -1.24
CA MET A 165 -16.64 -3.09 -0.95
C MET A 165 -15.81 -3.32 0.31
N TYR A 166 -14.71 -2.57 0.45
CA TYR A 166 -13.83 -2.68 1.59
C TYR A 166 -14.56 -2.31 2.88
N ARG A 167 -15.36 -1.23 2.86
CA ARG A 167 -16.21 -0.84 4.00
C ARG A 167 -17.22 -1.92 4.38
N LYS A 168 -17.86 -2.55 3.38
CA LYS A 168 -18.83 -3.62 3.64
C LYS A 168 -18.17 -4.83 4.30
N GLU A 169 -17.01 -5.24 3.79
CA GLU A 169 -16.27 -6.37 4.36
C GLU A 169 -15.71 -6.03 5.75
N PHE A 170 -15.18 -4.83 5.95
CA PHE A 170 -14.69 -4.36 7.26
C PHE A 170 -15.82 -4.25 8.30
N LYS A 171 -16.99 -3.72 7.90
CA LYS A 171 -18.16 -3.66 8.78
C LYS A 171 -18.69 -5.06 9.11
N LYS A 172 -18.59 -6.00 8.17
CA LYS A 172 -18.93 -7.41 8.41
C LYS A 172 -17.97 -8.05 9.42
N GLN A 173 -16.67 -7.78 9.34
CA GLN A 173 -15.69 -8.24 10.33
C GLN A 173 -16.00 -7.70 11.74
N MET A 174 -16.25 -6.39 11.88
CA MET A 174 -16.65 -5.81 13.18
C MET A 174 -17.98 -6.36 13.71
N CYS A 175 -18.97 -6.59 12.83
CA CYS A 175 -20.24 -7.20 13.23
C CYS A 175 -20.07 -8.67 13.66
N CYS A 176 -19.20 -9.44 12.99
CA CYS A 176 -18.85 -10.79 13.43
C CYS A 176 -18.14 -10.77 14.78
N GLU A 177 -17.20 -9.85 15.00
CA GLU A 177 -16.49 -9.70 16.28
C GLU A 177 -17.46 -9.35 17.43
N THR A 178 -18.47 -8.53 17.15
CA THR A 178 -19.55 -8.21 18.11
C THR A 178 -20.46 -9.42 18.37
N ALA A 179 -20.74 -10.24 17.35
CA ALA A 179 -21.54 -11.45 17.49
C ALA A 179 -20.80 -12.57 18.23
N ASP A 180 -19.48 -12.69 18.03
CA ASP A 180 -18.62 -13.63 18.74
C ASP A 180 -18.40 -13.16 20.21
N ALA A 181 -18.30 -11.85 20.45
CA ALA A 181 -18.25 -11.27 21.80
C ALA A 181 -19.58 -11.45 22.56
N ALA A 182 -20.73 -11.40 21.87
CA ALA A 182 -22.04 -11.64 22.46
C ALA A 182 -22.31 -13.13 22.76
N ASN A 183 -21.66 -14.06 22.03
CA ASN A 183 -21.83 -15.50 22.18
C ASN A 183 -20.78 -16.20 23.06
N GLY A 184 -19.81 -15.45 23.63
CA GLY A 184 -18.95 -15.94 24.70
C GLY A 184 -18.27 -17.29 24.44
N ALA A 185 -17.64 -17.52 23.29
CA ALA A 185 -16.77 -18.68 23.09
C ALA A 185 -15.83 -18.53 21.88
N SER A 186 -14.53 -18.59 22.16
CA SER A 186 -13.46 -18.83 21.19
C SER A 186 -13.76 -20.00 20.26
N VAL A 187 -14.07 -19.75 18.98
CA VAL A 187 -13.66 -20.65 17.89
C VAL A 187 -13.42 -19.83 16.62
N ILE A 188 -12.20 -19.34 16.43
CA ILE A 188 -11.72 -19.00 15.08
C ILE A 188 -11.63 -20.32 14.30
N ARG A 189 -12.73 -20.74 13.65
CA ARG A 189 -12.66 -21.77 12.61
C ARG A 189 -12.02 -21.13 11.40
N ILE A 190 -10.69 -21.20 11.31
CA ILE A 190 -10.00 -21.15 10.03
C ILE A 190 -10.50 -22.38 9.26
N VAL A 191 -11.56 -22.22 8.47
CA VAL A 191 -11.95 -23.21 7.47
C VAL A 191 -10.82 -23.24 6.45
N SER A 192 -9.86 -24.12 6.72
CA SER A 192 -8.90 -24.60 5.74
C SER A 192 -9.72 -25.25 4.63
N ARG A 193 -9.84 -24.56 3.50
CA ARG A 193 -10.33 -25.14 2.27
C ARG A 193 -9.22 -26.03 1.72
N SER A 194 -9.17 -27.28 2.16
CA SER A 194 -8.36 -28.32 1.53
C SER A 194 -9.25 -29.44 1.00
N THR A 195 -9.22 -29.56 -0.33
CA THR A 195 -9.24 -30.81 -1.12
C THR A 195 -10.36 -31.82 -0.90
N ASN A 196 -11.25 -31.90 -1.88
CA ASN A 196 -11.84 -33.16 -2.36
C ASN A 196 -11.85 -33.12 -3.90
N ILE A 197 -10.83 -33.73 -4.51
CA ILE A 197 -10.97 -34.74 -5.57
C ILE A 197 -9.98 -35.85 -5.18
#